data_AF-A0A1X0P475-F1
#
_entry.id   AF-A0A1X0P475-F1
#
_cell.length_a   1.000
_cell.length_b   1.000
_cell.length_c   1.000
_cell.angle_alpha   90.00
_cell.angle_beta   90.00
_cell.angle_gamma   90.00
#
_symmetry.space_group_name_H-M   'P 1'
#
loop_
_entity.id
_entity.type
_entity.pdbx_description
1 polymer ?
#
loop_
_entity_poly.entity_id
_entity_poly.type
_entity_poly.pdbx_seq_one_letter_code
_entity_poly.pdbx_strand_id
1 'polypeptide(L)'
;MMRRSCFLSCSLSLLNVISSVTATEEKSKTLSAVVQFPSVPPLSLPFAPPPKWTAELSRRFAKHFPELRRRHYILYMRSFIHPSFTTPEAINSTMNATVLLGESLLLLIGSELIVNTFKELKRDELLSLVAFILSDASLSYVLRHCWEMEDMVLTDASLQLFQGKSLRSTSGLLQWLSANGKQQVPDPYCAAAVKSTIGAVYLDEGLEAARNFIHKNVLQVLE
;
A
#
# COMPACT_ATOMS: atom_id res chain seq x y z
N MET A 1 52.69 -5.21 -10.01
CA MET A 1 51.99 -6.46 -9.67
C MET A 1 50.48 -6.23 -9.82
N MET A 2 49.82 -7.16 -10.51
CA MET A 2 48.49 -7.16 -11.14
C MET A 2 47.36 -6.30 -10.54
N ARG A 3 46.85 -5.35 -11.35
CA ARG A 3 45.47 -4.86 -11.30
C ARG A 3 44.53 -5.96 -11.80
N ARG A 4 43.58 -6.41 -10.98
CA ARG A 4 42.48 -7.29 -11.42
C ARG A 4 41.33 -6.42 -11.91
N SER A 5 41.26 -6.23 -13.23
CA SER A 5 40.07 -5.78 -13.93
C SER A 5 39.13 -6.97 -14.11
N CYS A 6 38.09 -7.08 -13.26
CA CYS A 6 36.96 -7.98 -13.52
C CYS A 6 36.06 -7.33 -14.57
N PHE A 7 36.32 -7.62 -15.85
CA PHE A 7 35.33 -7.43 -16.90
C PHE A 7 34.22 -8.47 -16.68
N LEU A 8 33.02 -7.99 -16.36
CA LEU A 8 31.80 -8.78 -16.34
C LEU A 8 31.47 -9.18 -17.79
N SER A 9 31.94 -10.36 -18.20
CA SER A 9 31.43 -11.06 -19.37
C SER A 9 30.00 -11.52 -19.06
N CYS A 10 29.02 -10.63 -19.26
CA CYS A 10 27.63 -11.05 -19.42
C CYS A 10 27.58 -11.99 -20.61
N SER A 11 27.43 -13.28 -20.35
CA SER A 11 27.37 -14.31 -21.38
C SER A 11 26.25 -13.95 -22.38
N LEU A 12 26.57 -13.96 -23.68
CA LEU A 12 25.60 -13.76 -24.76
C LEU A 12 24.39 -14.69 -24.63
N SER A 13 24.55 -15.84 -23.97
CA SER A 13 23.47 -16.76 -23.63
C SER A 13 22.44 -16.15 -22.68
N LEU A 14 22.84 -15.37 -21.66
CA LEU A 14 21.89 -14.71 -20.75
C LEU A 14 21.09 -13.62 -21.49
N LEU A 15 21.77 -12.83 -22.32
CA LEU A 15 21.12 -11.81 -23.16
C LEU A 15 20.19 -12.45 -24.21
N ASN A 16 20.58 -13.57 -24.82
CA ASN A 16 19.73 -14.31 -25.75
C ASN A 16 18.55 -15.01 -25.07
N VAL A 17 18.70 -15.46 -23.82
CA VAL A 17 17.59 -16.01 -23.01
C VAL A 17 16.62 -14.90 -22.62
N ILE A 18 17.12 -13.75 -22.15
CA ILE A 18 16.27 -12.58 -21.85
C ILE A 18 15.58 -12.10 -23.14
N SER A 19 16.31 -12.01 -24.26
CA SER A 19 15.79 -11.61 -25.56
C SER A 19 14.77 -12.60 -26.11
N SER A 20 14.97 -13.91 -25.98
CA SER A 20 14.00 -14.92 -26.45
C SER A 20 12.74 -14.98 -25.58
N VAL A 21 12.85 -14.65 -24.29
CA VAL A 21 11.70 -14.48 -23.39
C VAL A 21 10.94 -13.18 -23.70
N THR A 22 11.63 -12.10 -24.08
CA THR A 22 10.99 -10.80 -24.40
C THR A 22 10.54 -10.68 -25.86
N ALA A 23 11.08 -11.48 -26.79
CA ALA A 23 10.79 -11.43 -28.23
C ALA A 23 9.44 -12.03 -28.64
N THR A 24 8.67 -12.61 -27.72
CA THR A 24 7.28 -12.98 -28.02
C THR A 24 6.40 -11.74 -27.85
N GLU A 25 6.31 -10.92 -28.90
CA GLU A 25 5.54 -9.67 -28.92
C GLU A 25 4.09 -9.83 -28.40
N GLU A 26 3.44 -10.96 -28.66
CA GLU A 26 2.10 -11.27 -28.14
C GLU A 26 2.07 -11.47 -26.61
N LYS A 27 3.07 -12.16 -26.05
CA LYS A 27 3.21 -12.34 -24.60
C LYS A 27 3.61 -11.04 -23.92
N SER A 28 4.46 -10.24 -24.55
CA SER A 28 4.85 -8.91 -24.07
C SER A 28 3.66 -7.94 -24.01
N LYS A 29 2.82 -7.90 -25.05
CA LYS A 29 1.57 -7.12 -25.07
C LYS A 29 0.59 -7.58 -23.98
N THR A 30 0.48 -8.89 -23.77
CA THR A 30 -0.39 -9.47 -22.73
C THR A 30 0.12 -9.14 -21.33
N LEU A 31 1.43 -9.24 -21.08
CA LEU A 31 2.03 -8.89 -19.79
C LEU A 31 1.96 -7.38 -19.52
N SER A 32 2.21 -6.55 -20.53
CA SER A 32 2.07 -5.09 -20.43
C SER A 32 0.64 -4.70 -20.05
N ALA A 33 -0.37 -5.32 -20.68
CA ALA A 33 -1.77 -5.09 -20.32
C ALA A 33 -2.08 -5.50 -18.88
N VAL A 34 -1.55 -6.65 -18.40
CA VAL A 34 -1.74 -7.12 -17.02
C VAL A 34 -1.06 -6.20 -16.00
N VAL A 35 0.12 -5.66 -16.32
CA VAL A 35 0.83 -4.71 -15.45
C VAL A 35 0.16 -3.34 -15.46
N GLN A 36 -0.41 -2.90 -16.59
CA GLN A 36 -1.12 -1.62 -16.64
C GLN A 36 -2.48 -1.71 -15.93
N PHE A 37 -3.20 -2.82 -16.10
CA PHE A 37 -4.55 -3.04 -15.58
C PHE A 37 -4.70 -4.47 -15.03
N PRO A 38 -4.23 -4.72 -13.79
CA PRO A 38 -4.35 -6.03 -13.17
C PRO A 38 -5.83 -6.40 -13.00
N SER A 39 -6.25 -7.47 -13.66
CA SER A 39 -7.64 -7.98 -13.58
C SER A 39 -7.73 -9.09 -12.54
N VAL A 40 -7.53 -8.75 -11.27
CA VAL A 40 -7.65 -9.72 -10.17
C VAL A 40 -9.09 -9.70 -9.65
N PRO A 41 -9.81 -10.84 -9.65
CA PRO A 41 -11.16 -10.90 -9.10
C PRO A 41 -11.16 -10.46 -7.63
N PRO A 42 -12.03 -9.52 -7.21
CA PRO A 42 -12.12 -9.14 -5.82
C PRO A 42 -12.70 -10.32 -5.03
N LEU A 43 -11.86 -10.91 -4.17
CA LEU A 43 -12.32 -11.95 -3.25
C LEU A 43 -13.18 -11.32 -2.15
N SER A 44 -14.32 -11.94 -1.84
CA SER A 44 -15.14 -11.56 -0.69
C SER A 44 -14.36 -11.74 0.61
N LEU A 45 -14.60 -10.87 1.59
CA LEU A 45 -14.03 -11.08 2.92
C LEU A 45 -14.68 -12.31 3.58
N PRO A 46 -13.90 -13.19 4.23
CA PRO A 46 -14.42 -14.34 4.98
C PRO A 46 -15.07 -13.93 6.31
N PHE A 47 -15.08 -12.63 6.63
CA PHE A 47 -15.74 -12.03 7.78
C PHE A 47 -16.39 -10.71 7.37
N ALA A 48 -17.37 -10.25 8.15
CA ALA A 48 -18.02 -8.95 7.94
C ALA A 48 -17.44 -7.94 8.94
N PRO A 49 -16.69 -6.92 8.47
CA PRO A 49 -16.29 -5.81 9.33
C PRO A 49 -17.51 -5.07 9.91
N PRO A 50 -17.36 -4.34 11.02
CA PRO A 50 -18.46 -3.60 11.63
C PRO A 50 -19.09 -2.61 10.63
N PRO A 51 -20.41 -2.67 10.35
CA PRO A 51 -21.03 -1.88 9.28
C PRO A 51 -20.81 -0.37 9.37
N LYS A 52 -20.79 0.17 10.60
CA LYS A 52 -20.56 1.59 10.84
C LYS A 52 -19.10 2.01 10.60
N TRP A 53 -18.15 1.15 10.95
CA TRP A 53 -16.74 1.36 10.62
C TRP A 53 -16.55 1.36 9.10
N THR A 54 -17.19 0.42 8.38
CA THR A 54 -17.14 0.37 6.91
C THR A 54 -17.72 1.64 6.28
N ALA A 55 -18.85 2.13 6.79
CA ALA A 55 -19.48 3.36 6.31
C ALA A 55 -18.58 4.60 6.56
N GLU A 56 -18.01 4.72 7.75
CA GLU A 56 -17.11 5.82 8.10
C GLU A 56 -15.81 5.78 7.29
N LEU A 57 -15.24 4.59 7.09
CA LEU A 57 -14.06 4.41 6.24
C LEU A 57 -14.35 4.89 4.82
N SER A 58 -15.47 4.44 4.25
CA SER A 58 -15.90 4.86 2.91
C SER A 58 -16.09 6.37 2.79
N ARG A 59 -16.67 7.00 3.82
CA ARG A 59 -16.84 8.46 3.90
C ARG A 59 -15.50 9.18 3.94
N ARG A 60 -14.54 8.73 4.75
CA ARG A 60 -13.20 9.33 4.83
C ARG A 60 -12.41 9.15 3.54
N PHE A 61 -12.52 8.01 2.88
CA PHE A 61 -11.94 7.82 1.55
C PHE A 61 -12.52 8.81 0.53
N ALA A 62 -13.84 9.00 0.51
CA ALA A 62 -14.49 9.96 -0.38
C ALA A 62 -14.05 11.41 -0.11
N LYS A 63 -13.77 11.74 1.16
CA LYS A 63 -13.27 13.07 1.58
C LYS A 63 -11.82 13.30 1.13
N HIS A 64 -10.92 12.35 1.42
CA HIS A 64 -9.49 12.54 1.20
C HIS A 64 -9.06 12.25 -0.24
N PHE A 65 -9.76 11.33 -0.92
CA PHE A 65 -9.40 10.87 -2.26
C PHE A 65 -10.61 10.91 -3.20
N PRO A 66 -11.20 12.09 -3.44
CA PRO A 66 -12.40 12.24 -4.28
C PRO A 66 -12.16 11.82 -5.74
N GLU A 67 -10.91 11.80 -6.20
CA GLU A 67 -10.54 11.34 -7.55
C GLU A 67 -10.67 9.82 -7.74
N LEU A 68 -10.64 9.03 -6.66
CA LEU A 68 -10.67 7.58 -6.75
C LEU A 68 -12.08 7.08 -7.03
N ARG A 69 -12.22 6.25 -8.07
CA ARG A 69 -13.49 5.65 -8.47
C ARG A 69 -13.94 4.57 -7.51
N ARG A 70 -12.99 3.84 -6.90
CA ARG A 70 -13.22 2.80 -5.89
C ARG A 70 -14.27 1.77 -6.33
N ARG A 71 -14.09 1.19 -7.51
CA ARG A 71 -15.03 0.20 -8.10
C ARG A 71 -15.15 -1.04 -7.23
N HIS A 72 -14.05 -1.46 -6.62
CA HIS A 72 -13.99 -2.59 -5.71
C HIS A 72 -13.69 -2.13 -4.28
N TYR A 73 -14.74 -1.66 -3.57
CA TYR A 73 -14.65 -1.16 -2.19
C TYR A 73 -13.93 -2.12 -1.22
N ILE A 74 -14.00 -3.43 -1.45
CA ILE A 74 -13.33 -4.45 -0.64
C ILE A 74 -11.81 -4.25 -0.62
N LEU A 75 -11.21 -3.84 -1.74
CA LEU A 75 -9.76 -3.65 -1.85
C LEU A 75 -9.27 -2.55 -0.89
N TYR A 76 -10.04 -1.47 -0.76
CA TYR A 76 -9.74 -0.35 0.14
C TYR A 76 -10.05 -0.69 1.59
N MET A 77 -11.14 -1.43 1.81
CA MET A 77 -11.54 -1.86 3.14
C MET A 77 -10.48 -2.77 3.78
N ARG A 78 -9.97 -3.78 3.06
CA ARG A 78 -8.92 -4.68 3.58
C ARG A 78 -7.63 -3.94 3.93
N SER A 79 -7.33 -2.82 3.26
CA SER A 79 -6.12 -2.03 3.54
C SER A 79 -6.08 -1.45 4.95
N PHE A 80 -7.22 -1.39 5.63
CA PHE A 80 -7.34 -0.89 7.00
C PHE A 80 -7.57 -2.02 8.02
N ILE A 81 -7.33 -3.28 7.64
CA ILE A 81 -7.47 -4.43 8.53
C ILE A 81 -6.10 -5.04 8.69
N HIS A 82 -5.54 -5.00 9.89
CA HIS A 82 -4.26 -5.64 10.20
C HIS A 82 -4.45 -7.17 10.38
N PRO A 83 -3.47 -8.03 10.03
CA PRO A 83 -3.55 -9.48 10.24
C PRO A 83 -3.92 -9.90 11.67
N SER A 84 -3.54 -9.12 12.69
CA SER A 84 -3.89 -9.42 14.09
C SER A 84 -5.39 -9.29 14.40
N PHE A 85 -6.18 -8.64 13.53
CA PHE A 85 -7.64 -8.52 13.69
C PHE A 85 -8.40 -9.81 13.33
N THR A 86 -7.77 -10.79 12.69
CA THR A 86 -8.47 -11.95 12.14
C THR A 86 -7.81 -13.28 12.51
N THR A 87 -8.47 -14.39 12.17
CA THR A 87 -7.89 -15.73 12.32
C THR A 87 -6.83 -16.01 11.23
N PRO A 88 -5.89 -16.95 11.45
CA PRO A 88 -4.84 -17.27 10.49
C PRO A 88 -5.33 -17.59 9.08
N GLU A 89 -6.50 -18.23 8.95
CA GLU A 89 -7.09 -18.64 7.67
C GLU A 89 -7.52 -17.43 6.81
N ALA A 90 -7.74 -16.28 7.46
CA ALA A 90 -8.26 -15.06 6.84
C ALA A 90 -7.20 -13.96 6.67
N ILE A 91 -5.92 -14.22 6.99
CA ILE A 91 -4.82 -13.23 6.87
C ILE A 91 -4.74 -12.64 5.45
N ASN A 92 -4.94 -13.44 4.41
CA ASN A 92 -4.92 -12.97 3.01
C ASN A 92 -6.13 -12.12 2.62
N SER A 93 -7.09 -11.92 3.52
CA SER A 93 -8.21 -10.99 3.36
C SER A 93 -7.99 -9.65 4.08
N THR A 94 -6.79 -9.44 4.60
CA THR A 94 -6.38 -8.22 5.31
C THR A 94 -5.42 -7.39 4.43
N MET A 95 -4.82 -6.34 5.00
CA MET A 95 -3.81 -5.52 4.32
C MET A 95 -2.65 -6.36 3.77
N ASN A 96 -2.34 -7.51 4.41
CA ASN A 96 -1.28 -8.44 4.01
C ASN A 96 -1.35 -8.84 2.53
N ALA A 97 -2.57 -8.88 1.95
CA ALA A 97 -2.78 -9.23 0.54
C ALA A 97 -2.10 -8.27 -0.45
N THR A 98 -1.89 -7.00 -0.07
CA THR A 98 -1.41 -5.96 -0.99
C THR A 98 -0.28 -5.09 -0.45
N VAL A 99 0.15 -5.26 0.81
CA VAL A 99 1.27 -4.49 1.39
C VAL A 99 2.51 -4.54 0.49
N LEU A 100 2.98 -5.75 0.14
CA LEU A 100 4.19 -5.91 -0.66
C LEU A 100 4.07 -5.33 -2.06
N LEU A 101 2.87 -5.40 -2.64
CA LEU A 101 2.58 -4.84 -3.96
C LEU A 101 2.66 -3.31 -3.94
N GLY A 102 2.02 -2.68 -2.96
CA GLY A 102 2.07 -1.23 -2.84
C GLY A 102 3.44 -0.71 -2.39
N GLU A 103 4.16 -1.46 -1.57
CA GLU A 103 5.57 -1.17 -1.25
C GLU A 103 6.46 -1.19 -2.49
N SER A 104 6.30 -2.20 -3.34
CA SER A 104 7.04 -2.30 -4.60
C SER A 104 6.72 -1.15 -5.55
N LEU A 105 5.45 -0.73 -5.62
CA LEU A 105 5.02 0.42 -6.43
C LEU A 105 5.57 1.73 -5.89
N LEU A 106 5.52 1.93 -4.57
CA LEU A 106 6.07 3.11 -3.91
C LEU A 106 7.59 3.20 -4.11
N LEU A 107 8.30 2.07 -3.99
CA LEU A 107 9.73 2.00 -4.29
C LEU A 107 10.01 2.39 -5.74
N LEU A 108 9.28 1.81 -6.71
CA LEU A 108 9.47 2.10 -8.13
C LEU A 108 9.24 3.58 -8.45
N ILE A 109 8.05 4.09 -8.12
CA ILE A 109 7.61 5.44 -8.48
C ILE A 109 8.35 6.50 -7.66
N GLY A 110 8.57 6.25 -6.37
CA GLY A 110 9.32 7.13 -5.49
C GLY A 110 10.79 7.24 -5.89
N SER A 111 11.44 6.12 -6.22
CA SER A 111 12.83 6.14 -6.71
C SER A 111 12.94 6.87 -8.04
N GLU A 112 12.00 6.64 -8.96
CA GLU A 112 11.95 7.35 -10.24
C GLU A 112 11.83 8.86 -10.04
N LEU A 113 10.96 9.31 -9.14
CA LEU A 113 10.82 10.73 -8.80
C LEU A 113 12.13 11.31 -8.24
N ILE A 114 12.73 10.64 -7.26
CA ILE A 114 13.95 11.10 -6.60
C ILE A 114 15.10 11.22 -7.62
N VAL A 115 15.30 10.20 -8.46
CA VAL A 115 16.37 10.20 -9.48
C VAL A 115 16.15 11.29 -10.53
N ASN A 116 14.91 11.50 -10.97
CA ASN A 116 14.59 12.51 -11.98
C ASN A 116 14.69 13.94 -11.43
N THR A 117 14.38 14.13 -10.15
CA THR A 117 14.39 15.44 -9.47
C THR A 117 15.81 15.82 -9.05
N PHE A 118 16.56 14.89 -8.45
CA PHE A 118 17.84 15.15 -7.81
C PHE A 118 19.02 14.54 -8.60
N LYS A 119 19.27 15.07 -9.80
CA LYS A 119 20.26 14.54 -10.75
C LYS A 119 21.72 14.57 -10.25
N GLU A 120 22.01 15.40 -9.25
CA GLU A 120 23.38 15.63 -8.75
C GLU A 120 23.70 14.87 -7.47
N LEU A 121 22.72 14.20 -6.86
CA LEU A 121 22.95 13.45 -5.63
C LEU A 121 23.80 12.20 -5.88
N LYS A 122 24.66 11.91 -4.91
CA LYS A 122 25.41 10.66 -4.88
C LYS A 122 24.46 9.49 -4.63
N ARG A 123 24.90 8.31 -5.05
CA ARG A 123 24.16 7.05 -4.85
C ARG A 123 23.67 6.87 -3.41
N ASP A 124 24.52 7.12 -2.41
CA ASP A 124 24.15 6.88 -1.01
C ASP A 124 23.11 7.90 -0.48
N GLU A 125 23.14 9.12 -1.01
CA GLU A 125 22.15 10.17 -0.69
C GLU A 125 20.80 9.82 -1.31
N LEU A 126 20.79 9.37 -2.57
CA LEU A 126 19.58 8.86 -3.24
C LEU A 126 18.98 7.68 -2.47
N LEU A 127 19.80 6.73 -2.04
CA LEU A 127 19.35 5.57 -1.25
C LEU A 127 18.79 6.00 0.11
N SER A 128 19.36 7.03 0.73
CA SER A 128 18.86 7.56 2.00
C SER A 128 17.48 8.21 1.84
N LEU A 129 17.25 8.96 0.75
CA LEU A 129 15.94 9.51 0.42
C LEU A 129 14.91 8.42 0.12
N VAL A 130 15.30 7.39 -0.65
CA VAL A 130 14.44 6.24 -0.93
C VAL A 130 14.08 5.50 0.37
N ALA A 131 15.04 5.29 1.26
CA ALA A 131 14.79 4.67 2.56
C ALA A 131 13.85 5.52 3.43
N PHE A 132 14.00 6.85 3.40
CA PHE A 132 13.12 7.76 4.11
C PHE A 132 11.66 7.66 3.65
N ILE A 133 11.40 7.73 2.34
CA ILE A 133 10.01 7.67 1.81
C ILE A 133 9.34 6.31 2.06
N LEU A 134 10.11 5.24 2.21
CA LEU A 134 9.62 3.88 2.48
C LEU A 134 9.52 3.55 3.98
N SER A 135 10.07 4.42 4.83
CA SER A 135 10.16 4.15 6.27
C SER A 135 8.80 4.13 6.94
N ASP A 136 8.67 3.30 7.97
CA ASP A 136 7.43 3.22 8.74
C ASP A 136 7.09 4.55 9.44
N ALA A 137 8.11 5.32 9.83
CA ALA A 137 7.94 6.64 10.41
C ALA A 137 7.27 7.61 9.41
N SER A 138 7.79 7.72 8.18
CA SER A 138 7.22 8.62 7.16
C SER A 138 5.82 8.20 6.75
N LEU A 139 5.59 6.90 6.53
CA LEU A 139 4.28 6.42 6.08
C LEU A 139 3.24 6.45 7.21
N SER A 140 3.65 6.23 8.46
CA SER A 140 2.75 6.44 9.59
C SER A 140 2.41 7.92 9.78
N TYR A 141 3.35 8.84 9.53
CA TYR A 141 3.07 10.28 9.51
C TYR A 141 1.99 10.61 8.47
N VAL A 142 2.12 10.09 7.24
CA VAL A 142 1.12 10.27 6.17
C VAL A 142 -0.26 9.81 6.63
N LEU A 143 -0.38 8.61 7.20
CA LEU A 143 -1.67 8.09 7.63
C LEU A 143 -2.29 8.91 8.79
N ARG A 144 -1.47 9.30 9.75
CA ARG A 144 -1.91 10.00 10.97
C ARG A 144 -2.28 11.44 10.73
N HIS A 145 -1.43 12.16 10.03
CA HIS A 145 -1.49 13.63 9.97
C HIS A 145 -2.00 14.15 8.63
N CYS A 146 -1.74 13.44 7.54
CA CYS A 146 -2.18 13.87 6.22
C CYS A 146 -3.54 13.25 5.85
N TRP A 147 -3.74 11.97 6.18
CA TRP A 147 -4.99 11.26 5.90
C TRP A 147 -5.96 11.27 7.07
N GLU A 148 -5.49 11.54 8.29
CA GLU A 148 -6.31 11.53 9.52
C GLU A 148 -7.15 10.24 9.65
N MET A 149 -6.52 9.08 9.40
CA MET A 149 -7.20 7.79 9.29
C MET A 149 -6.56 6.67 10.13
N GLU A 150 -5.67 7.01 11.06
CA GLU A 150 -5.04 6.04 11.97
C GLU A 150 -6.07 5.26 12.79
N ASP A 151 -7.07 5.94 13.35
CA ASP A 151 -8.14 5.35 14.17
C ASP A 151 -8.99 4.33 13.41
N MET A 152 -8.88 4.30 12.08
CA MET A 152 -9.60 3.36 11.22
C MET A 152 -8.87 2.03 11.05
N VAL A 153 -7.61 1.89 11.49
CA VAL A 153 -6.87 0.62 11.37
C VAL A 153 -7.37 -0.38 12.41
N LEU A 154 -7.99 -1.47 11.94
CA LEU A 154 -8.47 -2.56 12.80
C LEU A 154 -7.32 -3.50 13.19
N THR A 155 -7.18 -3.73 14.49
CA THR A 155 -6.14 -4.59 15.09
C THR A 155 -6.76 -5.53 16.14
N ASP A 156 -5.98 -6.43 16.71
CA ASP A 156 -6.36 -7.25 17.87
C ASP A 156 -6.87 -6.42 19.07
N ALA A 157 -6.35 -5.20 19.26
CA ALA A 157 -6.90 -4.27 20.25
C ALA A 157 -8.36 -3.89 19.93
N SER A 158 -8.68 -3.75 18.64
CA SER A 158 -10.06 -3.52 18.19
C SER A 158 -10.95 -4.74 18.46
N LEU A 159 -10.46 -5.97 18.28
CA LEU A 159 -11.23 -7.20 18.57
C LEU A 159 -11.70 -7.27 20.02
N GLN A 160 -10.82 -6.95 20.97
CA GLN A 160 -11.14 -6.95 22.40
C GLN A 160 -12.28 -5.96 22.70
N LEU A 161 -12.32 -4.84 21.99
CA LEU A 161 -13.36 -3.83 22.12
C LEU A 161 -14.68 -4.33 21.50
N PHE A 162 -14.64 -5.01 20.33
CA PHE A 162 -15.84 -5.55 19.64
C PHE A 162 -16.49 -6.73 20.35
N GLN A 163 -15.76 -7.49 21.17
CA GLN A 163 -16.34 -8.53 22.02
C GLN A 163 -17.15 -7.95 23.19
N GLY A 164 -16.92 -6.70 23.56
CA GLY A 164 -17.75 -5.98 24.52
C GLY A 164 -19.13 -5.65 23.93
N LYS A 165 -20.22 -6.00 24.65
CA LYS A 165 -21.62 -5.71 24.27
C LYS A 165 -21.89 -4.22 23.92
N SER A 166 -20.99 -3.30 24.27
CA SER A 166 -21.11 -1.85 24.08
C SER A 166 -21.14 -1.42 22.59
N LEU A 167 -20.37 -2.05 21.70
CA LEU A 167 -20.16 -1.55 20.32
C LEU A 167 -21.31 -1.82 19.33
N ARG A 168 -22.33 -2.58 19.73
CA ARG A 168 -23.58 -2.70 18.94
C ARG A 168 -24.42 -1.42 19.00
N SER A 169 -24.17 -0.55 19.98
CA SER A 169 -24.86 0.73 20.14
C SER A 169 -24.11 1.88 19.44
N THR A 170 -24.82 2.93 19.03
CA THR A 170 -24.20 4.15 18.50
C THR A 170 -23.28 4.83 19.52
N SER A 171 -23.63 4.74 20.81
CA SER A 171 -22.80 5.25 21.91
C SER A 171 -21.48 4.50 22.04
N GLY A 172 -21.49 3.17 21.91
CA GLY A 172 -20.28 2.37 22.02
C GLY A 172 -19.28 2.68 20.91
N LEU A 173 -19.76 2.81 19.65
CA LEU A 173 -18.86 3.13 18.53
C LEU A 173 -18.25 4.51 18.67
N LEU A 174 -19.03 5.50 19.09
CA LEU A 174 -18.52 6.83 19.40
C LEU A 174 -17.51 6.79 20.55
N GLN A 175 -17.78 5.98 21.58
CA GLN A 175 -16.83 5.74 22.66
C GLN A 175 -15.56 5.06 22.16
N TRP A 176 -15.63 4.15 21.19
CA TRP A 176 -14.46 3.53 20.56
C TRP A 176 -13.66 4.52 19.72
N LEU A 177 -14.31 5.28 18.83
CA LEU A 177 -13.63 6.35 18.06
C LEU A 177 -12.95 7.36 19.00
N SER A 178 -13.62 7.72 20.10
CA SER A 178 -13.07 8.62 21.13
C SER A 178 -12.01 7.97 22.02
N ALA A 179 -12.02 6.64 22.20
CA ALA A 179 -11.06 5.90 23.04
C ALA A 179 -9.84 5.42 22.26
N ASN A 180 -9.97 5.16 20.95
CA ASN A 180 -8.84 4.84 20.06
C ASN A 180 -7.88 6.03 19.95
N GLY A 181 -8.32 7.25 20.26
CA GLY A 181 -7.44 8.40 20.46
C GLY A 181 -6.47 8.28 21.65
N LYS A 182 -6.55 7.23 22.49
CA LYS A 182 -5.66 7.03 23.66
C LYS A 182 -4.58 5.96 23.45
N GLN A 183 -4.71 5.09 22.46
CA GLN A 183 -3.68 4.10 22.11
C GLN A 183 -3.29 4.28 20.65
N GLN A 184 -2.10 4.81 20.45
CA GLN A 184 -1.52 5.00 19.12
C GLN A 184 -1.33 3.64 18.43
N VAL A 185 -1.76 3.53 17.18
CA VAL A 185 -1.53 2.33 16.37
C VAL A 185 -0.02 2.27 16.08
N PRO A 186 0.65 1.11 16.18
CA PRO A 186 2.09 1.03 15.90
C PRO A 186 2.46 1.54 14.49
N ASP A 187 3.58 2.25 14.36
CA ASP A 187 4.05 2.80 13.08
C ASP A 187 4.04 1.78 11.93
N PRO A 188 4.52 0.52 12.13
CA PRO A 188 4.52 -0.47 11.04
C PRO A 188 3.11 -0.81 10.53
N TYR A 189 2.08 -0.71 11.38
CA TYR A 189 0.71 -1.04 11.00
C TYR A 189 0.10 0.10 10.19
N CYS A 190 0.40 1.35 10.58
CA CYS A 190 0.03 2.53 9.82
C CYS A 190 0.72 2.53 8.44
N ALA A 191 2.03 2.25 8.40
CA ALA A 191 2.79 2.14 7.17
C ALA A 191 2.25 1.04 6.26
N ALA A 192 1.92 -0.13 6.82
CA ALA A 192 1.29 -1.21 6.09
C ALA A 192 -0.08 -0.82 5.52
N ALA A 193 -0.88 -0.01 6.22
CA ALA A 193 -2.15 0.48 5.69
C ALA A 193 -1.97 1.40 4.47
N VAL A 194 -0.97 2.31 4.51
CA VAL A 194 -0.61 3.15 3.36
C VAL A 194 -0.14 2.30 2.18
N LYS A 195 0.83 1.40 2.40
CA LYS A 195 1.34 0.47 1.38
C LYS A 195 0.18 -0.37 0.79
N SER A 196 -0.66 -0.94 1.63
CA SER A 196 -1.80 -1.74 1.19
C SER A 196 -2.81 -0.92 0.36
N THR A 197 -3.03 0.34 0.72
CA THR A 197 -3.94 1.25 -0.01
C THR A 197 -3.39 1.57 -1.40
N ILE A 198 -2.08 1.80 -1.54
CA ILE A 198 -1.42 1.94 -2.85
C ILE A 198 -1.68 0.70 -3.71
N GLY A 199 -1.48 -0.49 -3.14
CA GLY A 199 -1.77 -1.75 -3.83
C GLY A 199 -3.25 -1.91 -4.18
N ALA A 200 -4.16 -1.41 -3.35
CA ALA A 200 -5.60 -1.41 -3.64
C ALA A 200 -5.95 -0.50 -4.83
N VAL A 201 -5.39 0.72 -4.90
CA VAL A 201 -5.57 1.63 -6.03
C VAL A 201 -5.07 1.00 -7.32
N TYR A 202 -3.89 0.39 -7.30
CA TYR A 202 -3.33 -0.30 -8.45
C TYR A 202 -4.23 -1.45 -8.95
N LEU A 203 -4.74 -2.26 -8.03
CA LEU A 203 -5.63 -3.37 -8.38
C LEU A 203 -7.02 -2.91 -8.83
N ASP A 204 -7.47 -1.72 -8.42
CA ASP A 204 -8.79 -1.19 -8.79
C ASP A 204 -8.78 -0.41 -10.11
N GLU A 205 -7.75 0.42 -10.31
CA GLU A 205 -7.72 1.46 -11.35
C GLU A 205 -6.47 1.42 -12.25
N GLY A 206 -5.49 0.58 -11.93
CA GLY A 206 -4.29 0.38 -12.75
C GLY A 206 -3.07 1.22 -12.36
N LEU A 207 -1.98 1.05 -13.13
CA LEU A 207 -0.66 1.61 -12.83
C LEU A 207 -0.66 3.14 -12.81
N GLU A 208 -1.28 3.79 -13.80
CA GLU A 208 -1.29 5.24 -13.89
C GLU A 208 -2.09 5.89 -12.74
N ALA A 209 -3.19 5.25 -12.34
CA ALA A 209 -3.95 5.70 -11.17
C ALA A 209 -3.12 5.56 -9.88
N ALA A 210 -2.41 4.45 -9.71
CA ALA A 210 -1.52 4.24 -8.56
C ALA A 210 -0.35 5.24 -8.55
N ARG A 211 0.24 5.54 -9.70
CA ARG A 211 1.29 6.56 -9.87
C ARG A 211 0.78 7.94 -9.44
N ASN A 212 -0.36 8.37 -9.97
CA ASN A 212 -0.95 9.66 -9.61
C ASN A 212 -1.30 9.72 -8.11
N PHE A 213 -1.83 8.63 -7.56
CA PHE A 213 -2.14 8.52 -6.14
C PHE A 213 -0.88 8.64 -5.27
N ILE A 214 0.20 7.92 -5.60
CA ILE A 214 1.48 7.99 -4.87
C ILE A 214 2.04 9.41 -4.90
N HIS A 215 2.11 10.05 -6.06
CA HIS A 215 2.65 11.40 -6.16
C HIS A 215 1.85 12.39 -5.30
N LYS A 216 0.53 12.44 -5.49
CA LYS A 216 -0.32 13.45 -4.86
C LYS A 216 -0.55 13.21 -3.37
N ASN A 217 -0.76 11.96 -2.97
CA ASN A 217 -1.28 11.62 -1.65
C ASN A 217 -0.22 11.02 -0.71
N VAL A 218 0.99 10.72 -1.20
CA VAL A 218 2.08 10.17 -0.39
C VAL A 218 3.34 11.02 -0.51
N LEU A 219 3.85 11.26 -1.72
CA LEU A 219 5.15 11.94 -1.90
C LEU A 219 5.03 13.45 -1.67
N GLN A 220 4.04 14.10 -2.26
CA GLN A 220 3.84 15.56 -2.11
C GLN A 220 3.58 15.99 -0.66
N VAL A 221 3.03 15.10 0.17
CA VAL A 221 2.79 15.40 1.59
C VAL A 221 4.01 15.13 2.48
N LEU A 222 5.08 14.56 1.91
CA LEU A 222 6.39 14.35 2.54
C LEU A 222 7.45 15.35 2.07
N GLU A 223 7.12 16.24 1.13
CA GLU A 223 7.94 17.39 0.72
C GLU A 223 8.02 18.43 1.85
#